data_AF-A0A2S6QF19-F1
#
_entry.id   AF-A0A2S6QF19-F1
#
_cell.length_a   1.000
_cell.length_b   1.000
_cell.length_c   1.000
_cell.angle_alpha   90.00
_cell.angle_beta   90.00
_cell.angle_gamma   90.00
#
_symmetry.space_group_name_H-M   'P 1'
#
loop_
_entity.id
_entity.type
_entity.pdbx_description
1 polymer ?
#
loop_
_entity_poly.entity_id
_entity_poly.type
_entity_poly.pdbx_seq_one_letter_code
_entity_poly.pdbx_strand_id
1 'polypeptide(L)' 'MTDKLGIGDTFPDLQLNLVDGQDLTIPSDLNSPYKVILFYRGHW' A
#
# COMPACT_ATOMS: atom_id res chain seq x y z
N MET A 1 -10.10 2.81 -16.64
CA MET A 1 -10.62 1.51 -16.16
C MET A 1 -9.67 1.10 -15.04
N THR A 2 -10.18 0.81 -13.84
CA THR A 2 -9.33 0.41 -12.71
C THR A 2 -9.40 -1.09 -12.60
N ASP A 3 -8.26 -1.75 -12.76
CA ASP A 3 -8.19 -3.20 -12.75
C ASP A 3 -8.06 -3.71 -11.32
N LYS A 4 -8.92 -4.68 -10.98
CA LYS A 4 -8.83 -5.40 -9.71
C LYS A 4 -7.60 -6.30 -9.78
N LEU A 5 -6.67 -6.11 -8.84
CA LEU A 5 -5.50 -6.99 -8.71
C LEU A 5 -5.92 -8.43 -8.39
N GLY A 6 -5.35 -9.37 -9.12
CA GLY A 6 -5.39 -10.81 -8.91
C GLY A 6 -4.07 -11.36 -8.35
N ILE A 7 -4.00 -12.69 -8.25
CA ILE A 7 -2.79 -13.39 -7.80
C ILE A 7 -1.74 -13.31 -8.91
N GLY A 8 -0.52 -12.91 -8.56
CA GLY A 8 0.61 -12.80 -9.49
C GLY A 8 0.74 -11.43 -10.14
N ASP A 9 -0.24 -10.54 -9.96
CA ASP A 9 -0.16 -9.17 -10.46
C ASP A 9 0.89 -8.36 -9.68
N THR A 10 1.57 -7.46 -10.39
CA THR A 10 2.46 -6.47 -9.78
C THR A 10 1.63 -5.46 -8.98
N PHE A 11 1.95 -5.32 -7.70
CA PHE A 11 1.33 -4.28 -6.89
C PHE A 11 1.77 -2.89 -7.40
N PRO A 12 0.85 -1.95 -7.64
CA PRO A 12 1.18 -0.64 -8.17
C PRO A 12 1.87 0.24 -7.13
N ASP A 13 2.62 1.24 -7.61
CA ASP A 13 3.11 2.29 -6.72
C ASP A 13 1.93 3.15 -6.22
N LEU A 14 1.79 3.22 -4.90
CA LEU A 14 0.75 3.99 -4.23
C LEU A 14 1.38 4.91 -3.17
N GLN A 15 1.16 6.21 -3.33
CA GLN A 15 1.54 7.21 -2.33
C GLN A 15 0.34 7.51 -1.41
N LEU A 16 0.57 7.42 -0.12
CA LEU A 16 -0.40 7.68 0.95
C LEU A 16 0.10 8.85 1.80
N ASN A 17 -0.82 9.75 2.15
CA ASN A 17 -0.55 10.78 3.16
C ASN A 17 -0.95 10.20 4.53
N LEU A 18 0.00 10.14 5.44
CA LEU A 18 -0.17 9.61 6.79
C LEU A 18 -0.73 10.68 7.73
N VAL A 19 -1.27 10.23 8.87
CA VAL A 19 -1.90 11.12 9.88
C VAL A 19 -0.91 12.07 10.56
N ASP A 20 0.38 11.76 10.51
CA ASP A 20 1.47 12.61 11.00
C ASP A 20 1.98 13.60 9.93
N GLY A 21 1.33 13.64 8.76
CA GLY A 21 1.68 14.50 7.64
C GLY A 21 2.86 14.00 6.80
N GLN A 22 3.38 12.81 7.08
CA GLN A 22 4.39 12.17 6.24
C GLN A 22 3.76 11.51 5.01
N ASP A 23 4.55 11.35 3.96
CA ASP A 23 4.18 10.54 2.80
C ASP A 23 4.77 9.13 2.92
N LEU A 24 3.99 8.12 2.52
CA LEU A 24 4.41 6.73 2.42
C LEU A 24 4.15 6.23 0.99
N THR A 25 5.21 5.77 0.32
CA THR A 25 5.11 5.12 -0.98
C THR A 25 5.22 3.60 -0.80
N ILE A 26 4.14 2.88 -1.11
CA ILE A 26 4.16 1.41 -1.14
C ILE A 26 4.20 0.91 -2.59
N PRO A 27 4.94 -0.16 -2.89
CA PRO A 27 5.67 -0.99 -1.94
C PRO A 27 7.08 -0.46 -1.58
N SER A 28 7.62 0.56 -2.27
CA SER A 28 9.03 0.96 -2.19
C SER A 28 9.57 1.17 -0.78
N ASP A 29 8.80 1.81 0.09
CA ASP A 29 9.27 2.25 1.41
C ASP A 29 9.19 1.14 2.47
N LEU A 30 8.54 0.02 2.15
CA LEU A 30 8.51 -1.16 3.01
C LEU A 30 9.82 -1.95 2.81
N ASN A 31 10.75 -1.85 3.76
CA ASN A 31 12.04 -2.54 3.69
C ASN A 31 11.96 -3.98 4.21
N SER A 32 11.34 -4.87 3.43
CA SER A 32 11.22 -6.31 3.73
C SER A 32 11.12 -7.12 2.44
N PRO A 33 11.68 -8.36 2.40
CA PRO A 33 11.50 -9.26 1.26
C PRO A 33 10.03 -9.66 1.03
N TYR A 34 9.22 -9.65 2.09
CA TYR A 34 7.79 -9.93 2.03
C TYR A 34 6.99 -8.85 2.74
N LYS A 35 5.89 -8.42 2.12
CA LYS A 35 5.08 -7.28 2.56
C LYS A 35 3.63 -7.73 2.69
N VAL A 36 2.97 -7.31 3.77
CA VAL A 36 1.54 -7.56 4.02
C VAL A 36 0.85 -6.22 4.16
N ILE A 37 -0.19 -5.98 3.37
CA ILE A 37 -0.99 -4.75 3.40
C ILE A 37 -2.40 -5.12 3.86
N LEU A 38 -2.85 -4.52 4.96
CA LEU A 38 -4.20 -4.70 5.51
C LEU A 38 -5.02 -3.42 5.28
N PHE A 39 -5.98 -3.48 4.37
CA PHE A 39 -6.98 -2.43 4.22
C PHE A 39 -8.11 -2.65 5.23
N TYR A 40 -8.37 -1.66 6.09
CA TYR A 40 -9.44 -1.68 7.08
C TYR A 40 -10.13 -0.32 7.13
N ARG A 41 -11.40 -0.29 7.58
CA ARG A 41 -12.28 0.89 7.44
C ARG A 41 -11.93 2.06 8.36
N GLY A 42 -11.16 1.82 9.42
CA GLY A 42 -10.78 2.86 10.36
C GLY A 42 -10.26 2.29 11.67
N HIS A 43 -9.38 3.06 12.29
CA HIS A 43 -8.91 2.85 13.66
C HIS A 43 -9.73 3.77 14.58
N TRP A 44 -9.97 3.36 15.82
CA TRP A 44 -10.63 4.21 16.82
C TRP A 44 -9.68 5.29 17.36
#